data_AF-A0A2V9XCZ8-F1
#
_entry.id   AF-A0A2V9XCZ8-F1
#
_cell.length_a   1.000
_cell.length_b   1.000
_cell.length_c   1.000
_cell.angle_alpha   90.00
_cell.angle_beta   90.00
_cell.angle_gamma   90.00
#
_symmetry.space_group_name_H-M   'P 1'
#
loop_
_entity.id
_entity.type
_entity.pdbx_description
1 polymer ?
#
loop_
_entity_poly.entity_id
_entity_poly.type
_entity_poly.pdbx_seq_one_letter_code
_entity_poly.pdbx_strand_id
1 'polypeptide(L)'
;MVDTSFNPPSTWRASIPPTVDDRAFRKRIVQGEVQDENASILGGVAGHAGLFATAHDVALSAHAMLNGGRPVFRPETLALFTKRETAPEGTSRALGWDTPSPPSQSGRYFSARSFGHLGYTGTSLWIDPARQLSIT
;
A
#
# COMPACT_ATOMS: atom_id res chain seq x y z
N MET A 1 -6.90 -10.59 -9.58
CA MET A 1 -6.39 -9.22 -9.74
C MET A 1 -6.36 -8.92 -11.22
N VAL A 2 -7.35 -8.16 -11.69
CA VAL A 2 -7.51 -7.79 -13.11
C VAL A 2 -7.64 -6.28 -13.30
N ASP A 3 -7.89 -5.55 -12.21
CA ASP A 3 -8.02 -4.09 -12.17
C ASP A 3 -6.83 -3.48 -11.41
N THR A 4 -5.64 -4.01 -11.70
CA THR A 4 -4.37 -3.58 -11.09
C THR A 4 -3.32 -3.37 -12.18
N SER A 5 -2.78 -2.15 -12.30
CA SER A 5 -1.74 -1.84 -13.29
C SER A 5 -0.96 -0.58 -12.93
N PHE A 6 0.32 -0.55 -13.30
CA PHE A 6 1.01 0.72 -13.55
C PHE A 6 0.47 1.35 -14.84
N ASN A 7 0.50 2.68 -14.94
CA ASN A 7 0.02 3.40 -16.13
C ASN A 7 -1.35 2.89 -16.62
N PRO A 8 -2.41 3.06 -15.79
CA PRO A 8 -3.71 2.45 -16.06
C PRO A 8 -4.26 2.90 -17.42
N PRO A 9 -4.98 2.01 -18.14
CA PRO A 9 -5.60 2.37 -19.42
C PRO A 9 -6.48 3.62 -19.29
N SER A 10 -6.54 4.43 -20.35
CA SER A 10 -7.36 5.65 -20.37
C SER A 10 -8.85 5.37 -20.12
N THR A 11 -9.33 4.16 -20.43
CA THR A 11 -10.69 3.69 -20.16
C THR A 11 -11.01 3.62 -18.67
N TRP A 12 -10.02 3.50 -17.78
CA TRP A 12 -10.21 3.48 -16.33
C TRP A 12 -10.37 4.87 -15.73
N ARG A 13 -10.08 5.94 -16.48
CA ARG A 13 -9.99 7.32 -15.95
C ARG A 13 -11.25 7.75 -15.20
N ALA A 14 -12.44 7.36 -15.67
CA ALA A 14 -13.71 7.69 -15.02
C ALA A 14 -13.86 7.07 -13.61
N SER A 15 -13.16 5.96 -13.36
CA SER A 15 -13.15 5.25 -12.07
C SER A 15 -11.99 5.67 -11.17
N ILE A 16 -11.10 6.57 -11.64
CA ILE A 16 -9.93 7.02 -10.88
C ILE A 16 -10.18 8.46 -10.41
N PRO A 17 -10.24 8.72 -9.10
CA PRO A 17 -10.36 10.08 -8.60
C PRO A 17 -9.09 10.90 -8.92
N PRO A 18 -9.20 12.23 -9.13
CA PRO A 18 -8.05 13.11 -9.18
C PRO A 18 -7.22 13.02 -7.90
N THR A 19 -5.89 13.00 -8.02
CA THR A 19 -4.98 12.77 -6.89
C THR A 19 -4.34 14.05 -6.37
N VAL A 20 -4.06 15.02 -7.24
CA VAL A 20 -3.45 16.31 -6.85
C VAL A 20 -3.71 17.39 -7.90
N ASP A 21 -3.85 18.65 -7.46
CA ASP A 21 -3.70 19.83 -8.32
C ASP A 21 -2.21 20.23 -8.40
N ASP A 22 -1.50 19.67 -9.37
CA ASP A 22 -0.06 19.87 -9.53
C ASP A 22 0.21 21.15 -10.30
N ARG A 23 0.33 22.25 -9.56
CA ARG A 23 0.66 23.59 -10.10
C ARG A 23 2.15 23.84 -10.26
N ALA A 24 3.00 22.98 -9.69
CA ALA A 24 4.44 23.19 -9.66
C ALA A 24 5.14 22.55 -10.86
N PHE A 25 4.82 21.29 -11.14
CA PHE A 25 5.48 20.48 -12.16
C PHE A 25 4.61 20.32 -13.41
N ARG A 26 3.47 19.62 -13.31
CA ARG A 26 2.63 19.30 -14.49
C ARG A 26 1.65 20.41 -14.91
N LYS A 27 1.49 21.44 -14.08
CA LYS A 27 0.59 22.61 -14.29
C LYS A 27 -0.87 22.22 -14.56
N ARG A 28 -1.35 21.14 -13.94
CA ARG A 28 -2.73 20.64 -14.10
C ARG A 28 -3.14 19.71 -12.96
N ILE A 29 -4.43 19.40 -12.92
CA ILE A 29 -4.96 18.32 -12.10
C ILE A 29 -4.46 16.97 -12.65
N VAL A 30 -3.86 16.17 -11.77
CA VAL A 30 -3.38 14.81 -12.05
C VAL A 30 -4.50 13.81 -11.79
N GLN A 31 -4.77 12.95 -12.77
CA GLN A 31 -5.80 11.91 -12.69
C GLN A 31 -5.45 10.79 -13.66
N GLY A 32 -5.45 9.53 -13.19
CA GLY A 32 -5.06 8.38 -13.99
C GLY A 32 -3.55 8.27 -14.23
N GLU A 33 -2.75 9.02 -13.47
CA GLU A 33 -1.29 9.07 -13.57
C GLU A 33 -0.70 9.11 -12.17
N VAL A 34 0.49 8.55 -11.99
CA VAL A 34 1.15 8.53 -10.69
C VAL A 34 1.29 9.95 -10.13
N GLN A 35 0.91 10.14 -8.88
CA GLN A 35 1.01 11.43 -8.22
C GLN A 35 2.48 11.81 -8.01
N ASP A 36 3.30 10.87 -7.53
CA ASP A 36 4.73 11.05 -7.26
C ASP A 36 5.48 11.54 -8.51
N GLU A 37 6.16 12.68 -8.38
CA GLU A 37 6.85 13.33 -9.49
C GLU A 37 8.07 12.51 -9.95
N ASN A 38 8.80 11.87 -9.03
CA ASN A 38 9.94 11.03 -9.36
C ASN A 38 9.51 9.80 -10.16
N ALA A 39 8.49 9.07 -9.70
CA ALA A 39 7.94 7.93 -10.43
C ALA A 39 7.41 8.36 -11.80
N SER A 40 6.84 9.55 -11.92
CA SER A 40 6.38 10.11 -13.20
C SER A 40 7.53 10.36 -14.17
N ILE A 41 8.66 10.91 -13.70
CA ILE A 41 9.86 11.12 -14.51
C ILE A 41 10.43 9.77 -14.97
N LEU A 42 10.30 8.72 -14.16
CA LEU A 42 10.69 7.35 -14.50
C LEU A 42 9.69 6.62 -15.44
N GLY A 43 8.73 7.33 -16.03
CA GLY A 43 7.74 6.74 -16.94
C GLY A 43 6.55 6.07 -16.25
N GLY A 44 6.31 6.38 -14.97
CA GLY A 44 5.13 5.95 -14.21
C GLY A 44 5.24 4.56 -13.56
N VAL A 45 6.36 3.87 -13.73
CA VAL A 45 6.60 2.53 -13.17
C VAL A 45 7.74 2.60 -12.15
N ALA A 46 7.41 2.60 -10.87
CA ALA A 46 8.40 2.59 -9.79
C ALA A 46 7.97 1.68 -8.63
N GLY A 47 8.93 1.07 -7.94
CA GLY A 47 8.65 0.14 -6.84
C GLY A 47 7.99 0.80 -5.63
N HIS A 48 8.16 2.11 -5.45
CA HIS A 48 7.60 2.88 -4.33
C HIS A 48 6.29 3.60 -4.67
N ALA A 49 5.92 3.75 -5.95
CA ALA A 49 4.74 4.49 -6.38
C ALA A 49 4.29 4.14 -7.81
N GLY A 50 3.02 4.41 -8.14
CA GLY A 50 2.49 4.36 -9.50
C GLY A 50 1.63 3.14 -9.83
N LEU A 51 1.48 2.20 -8.89
CA LEU A 51 0.53 1.11 -9.03
C LEU A 51 -0.88 1.59 -8.71
N PHE A 52 -1.81 1.40 -9.64
CA PHE A 52 -3.24 1.61 -9.43
C PHE A 52 -3.91 0.27 -9.18
N ALA A 53 -4.83 0.23 -8.22
CA ALA A 53 -5.64 -0.95 -7.92
C ALA A 53 -7.01 -0.53 -7.37
N THR A 54 -8.02 -1.36 -7.56
CA THR A 54 -9.29 -1.23 -6.84
C THR A 54 -9.14 -1.72 -5.40
N ALA A 55 -10.00 -1.26 -4.49
CA ALA A 55 -10.05 -1.76 -3.11
C ALA A 55 -10.27 -3.30 -3.09
N HIS A 56 -11.03 -3.83 -4.05
CA HIS A 56 -11.22 -5.27 -4.19
C HIS A 56 -9.91 -6.02 -4.50
N ASP A 57 -9.12 -5.56 -5.47
CA ASP A 57 -7.84 -6.21 -5.79
C ASP A 57 -6.82 -6.08 -4.66
N VAL A 58 -6.82 -4.96 -3.92
CA VAL A 58 -6.01 -4.80 -2.71
C VAL A 58 -6.47 -5.79 -1.62
N ALA A 59 -7.78 -5.98 -1.43
CA ALA A 59 -8.32 -6.96 -0.49
C ALA A 59 -7.93 -8.40 -0.85
N LEU A 60 -7.86 -8.76 -2.13
CA LEU A 60 -7.35 -10.07 -2.56
C LEU A 60 -5.87 -10.28 -2.16
N SER A 61 -5.04 -9.24 -2.29
CA SER A 61 -3.65 -9.29 -1.82
C SER A 61 -3.58 -9.44 -0.30
N ALA A 62 -4.41 -8.71 0.44
CA ALA A 62 -4.51 -8.81 1.89
C ALA A 62 -4.99 -10.20 2.33
N HIS A 63 -5.93 -10.79 1.60
CA HIS A 63 -6.41 -12.14 1.84
C HIS A 63 -5.30 -13.18 1.67
N ALA A 64 -4.44 -13.04 0.64
CA ALA A 64 -3.28 -13.92 0.49
C ALA A 64 -2.33 -13.83 1.69
N MET A 65 -2.09 -12.62 2.23
CA MET A 65 -1.28 -12.43 3.44
C MET A 65 -1.93 -13.10 4.67
N LEU A 66 -3.24 -12.93 4.86
CA LEU A 66 -3.99 -13.57 5.95
C LEU A 66 -3.98 -15.10 5.84
N ASN A 67 -3.96 -15.63 4.61
CA ASN A 67 -3.87 -17.05 4.31
C ASN A 67 -2.43 -17.59 4.30
N GLY A 68 -1.58 -17.09 5.21
CA GLY A 68 -0.19 -17.55 5.36
C GLY A 68 0.69 -17.28 4.14
N GLY A 69 0.33 -16.29 3.32
CA GLY A 69 1.04 -15.91 2.10
C GLY A 69 0.51 -16.59 0.83
N ARG A 70 -0.32 -17.64 0.92
CA ARG A 70 -0.74 -18.41 -0.26
C ARG A 70 -1.72 -17.63 -1.15
N PRO A 71 -1.64 -17.79 -2.48
CA PRO A 71 -0.69 -18.63 -3.23
C PRO A 71 0.64 -17.94 -3.57
N VAL A 72 0.87 -16.70 -3.13
CA VAL A 72 1.91 -15.80 -3.67
C VAL A 72 3.24 -15.94 -2.95
N PHE A 73 3.23 -16.02 -1.62
CA PHE A 73 4.41 -15.97 -0.77
C PHE A 73 4.59 -17.28 -0.01
N ARG A 74 5.86 -17.60 0.28
CA ARG A 74 6.21 -18.64 1.25
C ARG A 74 5.90 -18.12 2.67
N PRO A 75 5.42 -18.97 3.59
CA PRO A 75 5.15 -18.56 4.97
C PRO A 75 6.36 -17.92 5.67
N GLU A 76 7.58 -18.38 5.37
CA GLU A 76 8.82 -17.86 5.95
C GLU A 76 9.13 -16.44 5.44
N THR A 77 8.84 -16.16 4.17
CA THR A 77 8.98 -14.82 3.59
C THR A 77 7.98 -13.85 4.23
N LEU A 78 6.72 -14.28 4.41
CA LEU A 78 5.72 -13.48 5.10
C LEU A 78 6.14 -13.19 6.54
N ALA A 79 6.59 -14.20 7.27
CA ALA A 79 7.05 -14.05 8.66
C ALA A 79 8.23 -13.06 8.74
N LEU A 80 9.19 -13.13 7.81
CA LEU A 80 10.31 -12.20 7.73
C LEU A 80 9.84 -10.75 7.48
N PHE A 81 8.98 -10.53 6.47
CA PHE A 81 8.60 -9.17 6.07
C PHE A 81 7.65 -8.48 7.05
N THR A 82 6.91 -9.24 7.86
CA THR A 82 5.94 -8.72 8.84
C THR A 82 6.51 -8.60 10.26
N LYS A 83 7.76 -9.01 10.47
CA LYS A 83 8.44 -8.90 11.76
C LYS A 83 8.96 -7.48 11.95
N ARG A 84 8.56 -6.82 13.05
CA ARG A 84 9.14 -5.53 13.45
C ARG A 84 10.65 -5.67 13.64
N GLU A 85 11.39 -4.74 13.04
CA GLU A 85 12.83 -4.63 13.18
C GLU A 85 13.21 -4.08 14.55
N THR A 86 14.43 -4.40 15.00
CA THR A 86 14.95 -3.91 16.28
C THR A 86 15.92 -2.74 16.13
N ALA A 87 16.31 -2.42 14.89
CA ALA A 87 17.26 -1.37 14.57
C ALA A 87 16.72 -0.46 13.44
N PRO A 88 16.88 0.88 13.54
CA PRO A 88 17.41 1.61 14.69
C PRO A 88 16.51 1.48 15.93
N GLU A 89 17.05 1.79 17.11
CA GLU A 89 16.30 1.75 18.36
C GLU A 89 15.02 2.60 18.26
N GLY A 90 13.90 2.06 18.74
CA GLY A 90 12.60 2.73 18.67
C GLY A 90 11.87 2.62 17.32
N THR A 91 12.42 1.89 16.33
CA THR A 91 11.72 1.69 15.05
C THR A 91 10.40 0.94 15.21
N SER A 92 9.38 1.39 14.47
CA SER A 92 8.09 0.69 14.31
C SER A 92 8.05 -0.14 13.03
N ARG A 93 9.11 -0.12 12.23
CA ARG A 93 9.09 -0.64 10.86
C ARG A 93 9.36 -2.14 10.82
N ALA A 94 8.74 -2.79 9.85
CA ALA A 94 9.14 -4.07 9.31
C ALA A 94 9.60 -3.87 7.85
N LEU A 95 10.05 -4.91 7.17
CA LEU A 95 10.52 -4.79 5.79
C LEU A 95 9.36 -4.40 4.85
N GLY A 96 9.32 -3.13 4.45
CA GLY A 96 8.26 -2.58 3.59
C GLY A 96 6.97 -2.19 4.32
N TRP A 97 6.87 -2.39 5.63
CA TRP A 97 5.65 -2.17 6.41
C TRP A 97 5.86 -1.29 7.63
N ASP A 98 4.79 -0.66 8.09
CA ASP A 98 4.67 -0.13 9.44
C ASP A 98 4.01 -1.18 10.35
N THR A 99 4.20 -1.03 11.67
CA THR A 99 3.53 -1.85 12.69
C THR A 99 3.03 -0.95 13.84
N PRO A 100 2.11 -1.40 14.70
CA PRO A 100 1.50 -0.53 15.71
C PRO A 100 2.48 0.08 16.72
N SER A 101 2.71 1.39 16.66
CA SER A 101 3.51 2.16 17.62
C SER A 101 2.86 3.51 17.95
N PRO A 102 2.92 4.04 19.17
CA PRO A 102 2.40 5.39 19.47
C PRO A 102 3.26 6.53 18.87
N PRO A 103 2.68 7.58 18.26
CA PRO A 103 1.31 7.67 17.75
C PRO A 103 1.13 6.77 16.51
N SER A 104 0.04 6.00 16.48
CA SER A 104 -0.08 4.89 15.53
C SER A 104 -0.95 5.19 14.32
N GLN A 105 -0.41 4.92 13.13
CA GLN A 105 -1.14 4.91 11.87
C GLN A 105 -2.17 3.78 11.78
N SER A 106 -2.08 2.74 12.64
CA SER A 106 -3.11 1.70 12.73
C SER A 106 -4.33 2.14 13.56
N GLY A 107 -4.26 3.28 14.25
CA GLY A 107 -5.23 3.60 15.29
C GLY A 107 -5.15 2.62 16.47
N ARG A 108 -6.23 2.55 17.27
CA ARG A 108 -6.26 1.87 18.57
C ARG A 108 -6.74 0.43 18.58
N TYR A 109 -7.36 -0.02 17.49
CA TYR A 109 -8.10 -1.28 17.49
C TYR A 109 -7.30 -2.45 16.92
N PHE A 110 -6.24 -2.24 16.15
CA PHE A 110 -5.40 -3.31 15.63
C PHE A 110 -4.55 -4.00 16.71
N SER A 111 -4.22 -5.28 16.50
CA SER A 111 -3.44 -6.06 17.44
C SER A 111 -1.96 -5.73 17.26
N ALA A 112 -1.13 -6.02 18.26
CA ALA A 112 0.32 -5.81 18.15
C ALA A 112 0.99 -6.63 17.02
N ARG A 113 0.28 -7.62 16.44
CA ARG A 113 0.74 -8.42 15.30
C ARG A 113 0.32 -7.87 13.94
N SER A 114 -0.40 -6.76 13.89
CA SER A 114 -0.79 -6.16 12.63
C SER A 114 0.38 -5.47 11.94
N PHE A 115 0.23 -5.29 10.62
CA PHE A 115 1.16 -4.55 9.79
C PHE A 115 0.38 -3.85 8.68
N GLY A 116 0.92 -2.74 8.18
CA GLY A 116 0.21 -1.94 7.20
C GLY A 116 1.02 -0.77 6.67
N HIS A 117 0.41 0.00 5.77
CA HIS A 117 1.01 1.19 5.19
C HIS A 117 -0.07 2.16 4.72
N LEU A 118 0.25 3.46 4.76
CA LEU A 118 -0.57 4.51 4.14
C LEU A 118 -0.09 4.81 2.72
N GLY A 119 -1.01 5.23 1.87
CA GLY A 119 -0.71 5.82 0.57
C GLY A 119 -0.88 7.33 0.62
N TYR A 120 0.00 8.04 -0.08
CA TYR A 120 0.02 9.51 -0.08
C TYR A 120 -1.33 10.13 -0.51
N THR A 121 -2.03 9.49 -1.44
CA THR A 121 -3.32 9.93 -1.96
C THR A 121 -4.51 9.57 -1.06
N GLY A 122 -4.26 9.24 0.21
CA GLY A 122 -5.30 8.95 1.21
C GLY A 122 -5.74 7.50 1.33
N THR A 123 -5.08 6.57 0.62
CA THR A 123 -5.35 5.13 0.75
C THR A 123 -4.67 4.55 1.99
N SER A 124 -5.14 3.40 2.47
CA SER A 124 -4.58 2.72 3.63
C SER A 124 -4.77 1.22 3.49
N LEU A 125 -3.80 0.42 3.87
CA LEU A 125 -3.95 -1.02 4.00
C LEU A 125 -3.38 -1.45 5.35
N TRP A 126 -4.20 -2.10 6.16
CA TRP A 126 -3.78 -2.73 7.42
C TRP A 126 -4.32 -4.15 7.52
N ILE A 127 -3.47 -5.07 7.97
CA ILE A 127 -3.75 -6.50 8.04
C ILE A 127 -3.47 -6.98 9.47
N ASP A 128 -4.42 -7.70 10.07
CA ASP A 128 -4.32 -8.27 11.42
C ASP A 128 -4.47 -9.79 11.39
N PRO A 129 -3.36 -10.54 11.31
CA PRO A 129 -3.41 -12.00 11.32
C PRO A 129 -4.00 -12.58 12.60
N ALA A 130 -3.87 -11.89 13.75
CA ALA A 130 -4.39 -12.37 15.02
C ALA A 130 -5.93 -12.30 15.07
N ARG A 131 -6.53 -11.41 14.28
CA ARG A 131 -7.98 -11.25 14.18
C ARG A 131 -8.59 -11.71 12.86
N GLN A 132 -7.76 -12.22 11.94
CA GLN A 132 -8.19 -12.67 10.61
C GLN A 132 -8.97 -11.59 9.84
N LEU A 133 -8.47 -10.36 9.87
CA LEU A 133 -9.10 -9.23 9.18
C LEU A 133 -8.09 -8.33 8.47
N SER A 134 -8.58 -7.58 7.48
CA SER A 134 -7.86 -6.48 6.84
C SER A 134 -8.79 -5.29 6.63
N ILE A 135 -8.24 -4.08 6.61
CA ILE A 135 -8.92 -2.84 6.23
C ILE A 135 -8.17 -2.25 5.04
N THR A 136 -8.90 -1.94 3.97
CA THR A 136 -8.41 -1.32 2.73
C THR A 136 -9.34 -0.22 2.25
#